data_AF-X0ZJC2-F1
#
_entry.id   AF-X0ZJC2-F1
#
_cell.length_a   1.000
_cell.length_b   1.000
_cell.length_c   1.000
_cell.angle_alpha   90.00
_cell.angle_beta   90.00
_cell.angle_gamma   90.00
#
_symmetry.space_group_name_H-M   'P 1'
#
loop_
_entity.id
_entity.type
_entity.pdbx_description
1 polymer ?
#
loop_
_entity_poly.entity_id
_entity_poly.type
_entity_poly.pdbx_seq_one_letter_code
_entity_poly.pdbx_strand_id
1 'polypeptide(L)'
;MGFWYNPNIHPFLEYQKRLEAVKLWAKKEKVRIIYKDEYDLKGFLRRVVYRESKRCFLCYGLRLRQTAIFARKGKFDYFGSTLMISPHQDQKLLRELMEALAKEYGVKPYLREIEEGWRKGRELSKKMGLYHQKYCGCIYSEAERYQKIN
;
A
#
# COMPACT_ATOMS: atom_id res chain seq x y z
N MET A 1 9.57 11.82 2.42
CA MET A 1 9.50 10.86 3.54
C MET A 1 8.60 9.72 3.13
N GLY A 2 9.02 8.47 3.30
CA GLY A 2 8.17 7.29 3.08
C GLY A 2 7.53 6.80 4.38
N PHE A 3 6.46 6.03 4.24
CA PHE A 3 5.77 5.40 5.36
C PHE A 3 5.40 3.96 4.98
N TRP A 4 5.85 3.00 5.79
CA TRP A 4 5.51 1.59 5.63
C TRP A 4 4.45 1.19 6.65
N TYR A 5 3.27 0.81 6.16
CA TYR A 5 2.19 0.24 6.97
C TYR A 5 1.32 -0.68 6.11
N ASN A 6 1.43 -1.98 6.36
CA ASN A 6 0.79 -3.02 5.54
C ASN A 6 0.31 -4.21 6.39
N PRO A 7 -0.63 -4.01 7.33
CA PRO A 7 -1.10 -5.07 8.23
C PRO A 7 -1.89 -6.17 7.49
N ASN A 8 -2.25 -5.92 6.23
CA ASN A 8 -3.04 -6.83 5.41
C ASN A 8 -2.19 -7.85 4.64
N ILE A 9 -0.87 -7.66 4.49
CA ILE A 9 -0.05 -8.60 3.71
C ILE A 9 -0.05 -9.94 4.43
N HIS A 10 -0.22 -11.02 3.68
CA HIS A 10 -0.27 -12.39 4.16
C HIS A 10 0.35 -13.30 3.08
N PRO A 11 1.08 -14.36 3.46
CA PRO A 11 1.49 -14.72 4.83
C PRO A 11 2.58 -13.79 5.36
N PHE A 12 3.00 -14.02 6.61
CA PHE A 12 4.07 -13.24 7.25
C PHE A 12 5.38 -13.24 6.42
N LEU A 13 5.69 -14.35 5.75
CA LEU A 13 6.85 -14.43 4.87
C LEU A 13 6.76 -13.48 3.65
N GLU A 14 5.56 -13.26 3.11
CA GLU A 14 5.35 -12.25 2.05
C GLU A 14 5.55 -10.84 2.61
N TYR A 15 5.02 -10.59 3.81
CA TYR A 15 5.20 -9.31 4.51
C TYR A 15 6.69 -8.98 4.69
N GLN A 16 7.48 -9.94 5.18
CA GLN A 16 8.92 -9.78 5.36
C GLN A 16 9.63 -9.51 4.03
N LYS A 17 9.34 -10.27 2.96
CA LYS A 17 9.95 -10.06 1.64
C LYS A 17 9.71 -8.65 1.11
N ARG A 18 8.49 -8.13 1.25
CA ARG A 18 8.16 -6.77 0.80
C ARG A 18 8.80 -5.70 1.68
N LEU A 19 8.84 -5.90 3.01
CA LEU A 19 9.51 -4.99 3.93
C LEU A 19 11.01 -4.88 3.62
N GLU A 20 11.69 -6.01 3.43
CA GLU A 20 13.12 -6.03 3.10
C GLU A 20 13.40 -5.39 1.73
N ALA A 21 12.53 -5.59 0.74
CA ALA A 21 12.65 -4.88 -0.54
C ALA A 21 12.51 -3.36 -0.40
N VAL A 22 11.59 -2.89 0.44
CA VAL A 22 11.44 -1.45 0.73
C VAL A 22 12.65 -0.91 1.48
N LYS A 23 13.20 -1.64 2.46
CA LYS A 23 14.44 -1.26 3.17
C LYS A 23 15.63 -1.17 2.21
N LEU A 24 15.78 -2.15 1.33
CA LEU A 24 16.84 -2.18 0.32
C LEU A 24 16.72 -0.99 -0.64
N TRP A 25 15.52 -0.72 -1.15
CA TRP A 25 15.24 0.46 -1.98
C TRP A 25 15.56 1.76 -1.23
N ALA A 26 15.07 1.92 -0.01
CA ALA A 26 15.28 3.10 0.81
C ALA A 26 16.76 3.40 1.06
N LYS A 27 17.55 2.35 1.31
CA LYS A 27 19.00 2.46 1.49
C LYS A 27 19.70 2.91 0.21
N LYS A 28 19.36 2.32 -0.95
CA LYS A 28 19.94 2.66 -2.25
C LYS A 28 19.62 4.09 -2.67
N GLU A 29 18.35 4.48 -2.55
CA GLU A 29 17.85 5.80 -2.95
C GLU A 29 18.03 6.88 -1.88
N LYS A 30 18.61 6.52 -0.71
CA LYS A 30 18.81 7.42 0.45
C LYS A 30 17.49 8.08 0.91
N VAL A 31 16.37 7.36 0.80
CA VAL A 31 15.05 7.83 1.21
C VAL A 31 14.80 7.47 2.66
N ARG A 32 14.41 8.45 3.48
CA ARG A 32 13.95 8.19 4.85
C ARG A 32 12.55 7.57 4.82
N ILE A 33 12.38 6.46 5.53
CA ILE A 33 11.11 5.77 5.70
C ILE A 33 10.86 5.55 7.19
N ILE A 34 9.62 5.77 7.62
CA ILE A 34 9.16 5.33 8.93
C ILE A 34 8.45 3.99 8.76
N TYR A 35 8.89 3.01 9.54
CA TYR A 35 8.36 1.65 9.51
C TYR A 35 7.41 1.44 10.69
N LYS A 36 6.11 1.45 10.41
CA LYS A 36 5.12 0.94 11.36
C LYS A 36 5.00 -0.57 11.13
N ASP A 37 6.01 -1.27 11.63
CA ASP A 37 6.25 -2.70 11.39
C ASP A 37 5.31 -3.59 12.23
N GLU A 38 4.01 -3.45 11.97
CA GLU A 38 2.94 -4.12 12.71
C GLU A 38 2.22 -5.11 11.79
N TYR A 39 2.48 -6.40 11.97
CA TYR A 39 1.75 -7.48 11.31
C TYR A 39 0.43 -7.79 12.03
N ASP A 40 -0.49 -6.82 12.04
CA ASP A 40 -1.81 -6.99 12.68
C ASP A 40 -2.83 -7.67 11.75
N LEU A 41 -2.56 -8.93 11.41
CA LEU A 41 -3.46 -9.74 10.60
C LEU A 41 -4.83 -9.91 11.28
N LYS A 42 -4.84 -10.09 12.60
CA LYS A 42 -6.10 -10.30 13.37
C LYS A 42 -6.99 -9.05 13.29
N GLY A 43 -6.43 -7.86 13.47
CA GLY A 43 -7.16 -6.61 13.32
C GLY A 43 -7.63 -6.35 11.89
N PHE A 44 -6.83 -6.72 10.89
CA PHE A 44 -7.27 -6.69 9.49
C PHE A 44 -8.47 -7.63 9.25
N LEU A 45 -8.38 -8.89 9.67
CA LEU A 45 -9.46 -9.88 9.47
C LEU A 45 -10.76 -9.46 10.16
N ARG A 46 -10.70 -9.00 11.41
CA ARG A 46 -11.88 -8.50 12.14
C ARG A 46 -12.63 -7.39 11.40
N ARG A 47 -11.94 -6.60 10.58
CA ARG A 47 -12.57 -5.53 9.78
C ARG A 47 -13.24 -6.06 8.52
N VAL A 48 -12.71 -7.14 7.95
CA VAL A 48 -13.08 -7.63 6.60
C VAL A 48 -14.06 -8.80 6.63
N VAL A 49 -13.99 -9.67 7.63
CA VAL A 49 -14.89 -10.82 7.74
C VAL A 49 -16.35 -10.36 7.76
N TYR A 50 -17.22 -11.04 7.02
CA TYR A 50 -18.61 -10.66 6.71
C TYR A 50 -18.77 -9.45 5.76
N ARG A 51 -17.67 -8.96 5.18
CA ARG A 51 -17.61 -7.83 4.24
C ARG A 51 -16.56 -8.06 3.15
N GLU A 52 -16.34 -9.32 2.79
CA GLU A 52 -15.29 -9.76 1.87
C GLU A 52 -15.40 -9.08 0.50
N SER A 53 -16.63 -8.84 0.03
CA SER A 53 -16.92 -8.11 -1.21
C SER A 53 -16.42 -6.65 -1.20
N LYS A 54 -16.22 -6.06 -0.02
CA LYS A 54 -15.72 -4.68 0.19
C LYS A 54 -14.30 -4.65 0.77
N ARG A 55 -13.57 -5.76 0.76
CA ARG A 55 -12.24 -5.88 1.38
C ARG A 55 -11.22 -4.84 0.91
N CYS A 56 -11.23 -4.45 -0.38
CA CYS A 56 -10.29 -3.46 -0.92
C CYS A 56 -10.56 -2.06 -0.35
N PHE A 57 -11.84 -1.66 -0.27
CA PHE A 57 -12.25 -0.41 0.38
C PHE A 57 -11.77 -0.35 1.84
N LEU A 58 -11.96 -1.44 2.58
CA LEU A 58 -11.54 -1.54 3.98
C LEU A 58 -10.00 -1.51 4.13
N CYS A 59 -9.28 -2.23 3.27
CA CYS A 59 -7.82 -2.28 3.24
C CYS A 59 -7.21 -0.91 2.91
N TYR A 60 -7.69 -0.27 1.85
CA TYR A 60 -7.23 1.06 1.44
C TYR A 60 -7.54 2.08 2.53
N GLY A 61 -8.77 2.09 3.05
CA GLY A 61 -9.17 2.99 4.13
C GLY A 61 -8.28 2.85 5.36
N LEU A 62 -7.98 1.62 5.78
CA LEU A 62 -7.07 1.36 6.91
C LEU A 62 -5.67 1.95 6.68
N ARG A 63 -5.09 1.71 5.50
CA ARG A 63 -3.72 2.12 5.18
C ARG A 63 -3.60 3.62 4.93
N LEU A 64 -4.48 4.18 4.10
CA LEU A 64 -4.50 5.59 3.76
C LEU A 64 -4.80 6.47 4.97
N ARG A 65 -5.70 6.04 5.87
CA ARG A 65 -6.01 6.76 7.11
C ARG A 65 -4.77 6.91 7.99
N GLN A 66 -3.99 5.84 8.17
CA GLN A 66 -2.74 5.92 8.92
C GLN A 66 -1.72 6.85 8.24
N THR A 67 -1.62 6.81 6.91
CA THR A 67 -0.75 7.72 6.15
C THR A 67 -1.18 9.19 6.29
N ALA A 68 -2.48 9.50 6.23
CA ALA A 68 -3.00 10.86 6.40
C ALA A 68 -2.79 11.39 7.82
N ILE A 69 -3.03 10.57 8.85
CA ILE A 69 -2.73 10.91 10.25
C ILE A 69 -1.25 11.21 10.42
N PHE A 70 -0.38 10.36 9.86
CA PHE A 70 1.06 10.55 9.91
C PHE A 70 1.47 11.86 9.23
N ALA A 71 0.94 12.11 8.02
CA ALA A 71 1.22 13.32 7.26
C ALA A 71 0.81 14.59 8.03
N ARG A 72 -0.38 14.57 8.67
CA ARG A 72 -0.88 15.68 9.47
C ARG A 72 0.01 15.96 10.68
N LYS A 73 0.34 14.92 11.46
CA LYS A 73 1.21 15.03 12.64
C LYS A 73 2.61 15.51 12.28
N GLY A 74 3.13 15.06 11.13
CA GLY A 74 4.42 15.47 10.59
C GLY A 74 4.42 16.81 9.86
N LYS A 75 3.28 17.53 9.80
CA LYS A 75 3.11 18.81 9.08
C LYS A 75 3.53 18.75 7.61
N PHE A 76 3.26 17.62 6.94
CA PHE A 76 3.49 17.49 5.49
C PHE A 76 2.37 18.16 4.70
N ASP A 77 2.71 18.76 3.56
CA ASP A 77 1.71 19.40 2.67
C ASP A 77 0.80 18.38 1.99
N TYR A 78 1.36 17.23 1.61
CA TYR A 78 0.68 16.17 0.87
C TYR A 78 0.87 14.79 1.49
N PHE A 79 -0.12 13.92 1.30
CA PHE A 79 0.01 12.48 1.51
C PHE A 79 -0.35 11.70 0.25
N GLY A 80 0.24 10.52 0.08
CA GLY A 80 0.06 9.72 -1.12
C GLY A 80 0.25 8.23 -0.86
N SER A 81 0.10 7.43 -1.91
CA SER A 81 0.30 5.98 -1.84
C SER A 81 0.95 5.47 -3.12
N THR A 82 1.86 4.53 -2.98
CA THR A 82 2.43 3.81 -4.13
C THR A 82 1.40 2.94 -4.84
N LEU A 83 0.23 2.68 -4.25
CA LEU A 83 -0.87 1.98 -4.92
C LEU A 83 -1.42 2.77 -6.12
N MET A 84 -1.27 4.11 -6.13
CA MET A 84 -1.76 4.99 -7.20
C MET A 84 -1.10 4.71 -8.55
N ILE A 85 0.07 4.07 -8.58
CA ILE A 85 0.76 3.76 -9.83
C ILE A 85 0.36 2.39 -10.39
N SER A 86 -0.40 1.56 -9.66
CA SER A 86 -0.66 0.18 -10.07
C SER A 86 -1.95 0.05 -10.89
N PRO A 87 -1.89 -0.46 -12.13
CA PRO A 87 -3.09 -0.70 -12.95
C PRO A 87 -3.98 -1.82 -12.38
N HIS A 88 -3.46 -2.61 -11.44
CA HIS A 88 -4.20 -3.69 -10.77
C HIS A 88 -4.97 -3.22 -9.53
N GLN A 89 -4.97 -1.92 -9.23
CA GLN A 89 -5.70 -1.35 -8.09
C GLN A 89 -6.86 -0.51 -8.61
N ASP A 90 -7.98 -0.55 -7.89
CA ASP A 90 -9.11 0.34 -8.16
C ASP A 90 -8.73 1.80 -7.89
N GLN A 91 -8.35 2.51 -8.97
CA GLN A 91 -7.89 3.89 -8.92
C GLN A 91 -8.99 4.87 -8.52
N LYS A 92 -10.24 4.60 -8.94
CA LYS A 92 -11.38 5.42 -8.55
C LYS A 92 -11.59 5.37 -7.05
N LEU A 93 -11.61 4.16 -6.48
CA LEU A 93 -11.76 3.95 -5.05
C LEU A 93 -10.63 4.58 -4.23
N LEU A 94 -9.38 4.49 -4.71
CA LEU A 94 -8.23 5.12 -4.06
C LEU A 94 -8.36 6.64 -4.03
N ARG A 95 -8.72 7.26 -5.15
CA ARG A 95 -8.92 8.72 -5.26
C ARG A 95 -10.02 9.20 -4.31
N GLU A 96 -11.20 8.55 -4.35
CA GLU A 96 -12.33 8.88 -3.48
C GLU A 96 -11.95 8.79 -1.99
N LEU A 97 -11.26 7.72 -1.58
CA LEU A 97 -10.79 7.57 -0.20
C LEU A 97 -9.75 8.62 0.20
N MET A 98 -8.81 8.95 -0.69
CA MET A 98 -7.79 9.95 -0.42
C MET A 98 -8.40 11.35 -0.31
N GLU A 99 -9.39 11.69 -1.13
CA GLU A 99 -10.11 12.98 -1.03
C GLU A 99 -10.93 13.08 0.25
N ALA A 100 -11.63 12.02 0.64
CA ALA A 100 -12.37 11.98 1.90
C ALA A 100 -11.44 12.16 3.11
N LEU A 101 -10.32 11.43 3.14
CA LEU A 101 -9.33 11.53 4.22
C LEU A 101 -8.60 12.87 4.22
N ALA A 102 -8.41 13.51 3.06
CA ALA A 102 -7.83 14.83 2.97
C ALA A 102 -8.70 15.88 3.67
N LYS A 103 -10.03 15.82 3.45
CA LYS A 103 -11.01 16.66 4.14
C LYS A 103 -11.03 16.37 5.64
N GLU A 104 -11.05 15.09 6.02
CA GLU A 104 -11.10 14.66 7.42
C GLU A 104 -9.86 15.10 8.24
N TYR A 105 -8.66 15.00 7.66
CA TYR A 105 -7.40 15.22 8.38
C TYR A 105 -6.70 16.54 8.07
N GLY A 106 -7.21 17.34 7.12
CA GLY A 106 -6.63 18.62 6.75
C GLY A 106 -5.22 18.50 6.15
N VAL A 107 -5.03 17.55 5.24
CA VAL A 107 -3.78 17.32 4.47
C VAL A 107 -4.14 17.05 3.01
N LYS A 108 -3.44 17.66 2.05
CA LYS A 108 -3.79 17.52 0.64
C LYS A 108 -3.46 16.10 0.12
N PRO A 109 -4.30 15.48 -0.71
CA PRO A 109 -3.97 14.21 -1.32
C PRO A 109 -3.10 14.44 -2.56
N TYR A 110 -2.05 13.64 -2.73
CA TYR A 110 -1.26 13.62 -3.96
C TYR A 110 -1.93 12.69 -4.98
N LEU A 111 -2.71 13.29 -5.89
CA LEU A 111 -3.56 12.59 -6.85
C LEU A 111 -3.04 12.65 -8.30
N ARG A 112 -1.80 13.14 -8.49
CA ARG A 112 -1.21 13.29 -9.82
C ARG A 112 -0.92 11.93 -10.43
N GLU A 113 -1.28 11.79 -11.70
CA GLU A 113 -0.92 10.61 -12.49
C GLU A 113 0.56 10.67 -12.86
N ILE A 114 1.23 9.53 -12.69
CA ILE A 114 2.63 9.38 -13.06
C ILE A 114 2.64 8.60 -14.37
N GLU A 115 2.93 9.32 -15.45
CA GLU A 115 2.98 8.75 -16.79
C GLU A 115 3.99 7.59 -16.87
N GLU A 116 3.50 6.44 -17.32
CA GLU A 116 4.25 5.17 -17.33
C GLU A 116 4.84 4.77 -15.97
N GLY A 117 4.34 5.33 -14.87
CA GLY A 117 4.92 5.14 -13.53
C GLY A 117 5.00 3.67 -13.13
N TRP A 118 4.01 2.87 -13.54
CA TRP A 118 4.04 1.42 -13.33
C TRP A 118 5.17 0.72 -14.09
N ARG A 119 5.27 0.96 -15.40
CA ARG A 119 6.24 0.31 -16.29
C ARG A 119 7.67 0.69 -15.89
N LYS A 120 7.92 2.00 -15.75
CA LYS A 120 9.21 2.54 -15.31
C LYS A 120 9.57 2.04 -13.91
N GLY A 121 8.62 2.05 -12.99
CA GLY A 121 8.81 1.51 -11.64
C GLY A 121 9.25 0.05 -11.64
N ARG A 122 8.61 -0.80 -12.45
CA ARG A 122 8.97 -2.23 -12.60
C ARG A 122 10.35 -2.44 -13.20
N GLU A 123 10.73 -1.64 -14.20
CA GLU A 123 12.05 -1.74 -14.83
C GLU A 123 13.16 -1.36 -13.85
N LEU A 124 12.96 -0.25 -13.12
CA LEU A 124 13.90 0.21 -12.09
C LEU A 124 14.03 -0.80 -10.96
N SER A 125 12.91 -1.32 -10.44
CA SER A 125 12.93 -2.30 -9.35
C SER A 125 13.61 -3.61 -9.76
N LYS A 126 13.45 -4.04 -11.02
CA LYS A 126 14.16 -5.21 -11.56
C LYS A 126 15.66 -4.97 -11.63
N LYS A 127 16.10 -3.82 -12.16
CA LYS A 127 17.53 -3.43 -12.21
C LYS A 127 18.15 -3.36 -10.81
N MET A 128 17.37 -3.00 -9.81
CA MET A 128 17.79 -2.93 -8.40
C MET A 128 17.79 -4.27 -7.68
N GLY A 129 17.28 -5.34 -8.29
CA GLY A 129 17.14 -6.67 -7.66
C GLY A 129 16.08 -6.71 -6.55
N LEU A 130 15.07 -5.84 -6.60
CA LEU A 130 14.02 -5.80 -5.58
C LEU A 130 13.03 -6.97 -5.75
N TYR A 131 12.45 -7.41 -4.63
CA TYR A 131 11.38 -8.41 -4.65
C TYR A 131 10.15 -7.88 -5.40
N HIS A 132 9.60 -8.70 -6.30
CA HIS A 132 8.37 -8.38 -7.04
C HIS A 132 7.22 -9.24 -6.52
N GLN A 133 6.23 -8.58 -5.93
CA GLN A 133 5.01 -9.23 -5.44
C GLN A 133 4.22 -9.87 -6.59
N LYS A 134 3.57 -11.01 -6.29
CA LYS A 134 2.79 -11.79 -7.28
C LYS A 134 1.27 -11.59 -7.16
N TYR A 135 0.81 -10.87 -6.14
CA TYR A 135 -0.59 -10.61 -5.82
C TYR A 135 -0.70 -9.36 -4.94
N CYS A 136 -1.92 -8.85 -4.72
CA CYS A 136 -2.16 -7.63 -3.93
C CYS A 136 -1.56 -7.72 -2.52
N GLY A 137 -1.68 -8.89 -1.89
CA GLY A 137 -1.00 -9.23 -0.64
C GLY A 137 -1.94 -9.73 0.46
N CYS A 138 -3.24 -9.46 0.41
CA CYS A 138 -4.16 -10.00 1.42
C CYS A 138 -4.47 -11.48 1.20
N ILE A 139 -4.85 -12.18 2.28
CA ILE A 139 -5.22 -13.60 2.27
C ILE A 139 -6.24 -13.94 1.18
N TYR A 140 -7.19 -13.04 0.92
CA TYR A 140 -8.19 -13.25 -0.13
C TYR A 140 -7.57 -13.18 -1.54
N SER A 141 -6.69 -12.22 -1.80
CA SER A 141 -5.98 -12.12 -3.08
C SER A 141 -4.95 -13.24 -3.28
N GLU A 142 -4.46 -13.83 -2.18
CA GLU A 142 -3.62 -15.02 -2.23
C GLU A 142 -4.46 -16.25 -2.61
N ALA A 143 -5.60 -16.46 -1.94
CA ALA A 143 -6.52 -17.54 -2.27
C ALA A 143 -6.98 -17.47 -3.74
N GLU A 144 -7.41 -16.31 -4.21
CA GLU A 144 -7.81 -16.10 -5.61
C GLU A 144 -6.69 -16.41 -6.61
N ARG A 145 -5.44 -16.10 -6.26
CA ARG A 145 -4.29 -16.38 -7.12
C ARG A 145 -4.09 -17.88 -7.33
N TYR A 146 -4.39 -18.71 -6.32
CA TYR A 146 -4.27 -20.16 -6.43
C TYR A 146 -5.55 -20.82 -6.95
N GLN A 147 -6.72 -20.26 -6.66
CA GLN A 147 -8.00 -20.78 -7.17
C GLN A 147 -8.17 -20.59 -8.67
N LYS A 148 -7.57 -19.55 -9.26
CA LYS A 148 -7.56 -19.30 -10.72
C LYS A 148 -6.65 -20.23 -11.53
N ILE A 149 -5.93 -21.16 -10.87
CA ILE A 149 -5.02 -22.11 -11.54
C ILE A 149 -5.77 -23.39 -12.00
N ASN A 150 -7.11 -23.44 -11.85
CA ASN A 150 -7.96 -24.47 -12.45
C ASN A 150 -8.64 -23.97 -13.72
#